data_AF-A0A9Q0I118-F1
#
_entry.id   AF-A0A9Q0I118-F1
#
_cell.length_a   1.000
_cell.length_b   1.000
_cell.length_c   1.000
_cell.angle_alpha   90.00
_cell.angle_beta   90.00
_cell.angle_gamma   90.00
#
_symmetry.space_group_name_H-M   'P 1'
#
loop_
_entity.id
_entity.type
_entity.pdbx_description
1 polymer ?
#
loop_
_entity_poly.entity_id
_entity_poly.type
_entity_poly.pdbx_seq_one_letter_code
_entity_poly.pdbx_strand_id
1 'polypeptide(L)'
;MTTGVAGIGKTILTHKFTLDWAEGKANQDIHFTLPFTFRELNLLKEKEFSLMELLHHFFIQTKGIRRYDRFQVVFILDGLDECRLPLDFQNNPIWTDVTKSTSVDVLLTNLIRGDLLPSARIWITTRPAAANQIPAECVRMVTEVRGFTDPQKEEYFRKRFREETLAIRIISLIKTSRSLHIMCHIPSVQQYEVEMTLDPDTAQPRLILSDDGKKAHDGGVGKKLPHNPKRFTRYINVLTRQSFSSGRFYFEVQVKDKTLWVLGVARESVSRKDAITSHTPENGYWFLHFKGDKLSFNDSPSVRLPVRAELQKVGVFVDYDAGLVSFYDVEARAHIYSATGCTFSEPLYPFLSPGLHDGGRNSTPLIISPVNQTD
;
A
#
# COMPACT_ATOMS: atom_id res chain seq x y z
N MET A 1 3.42 -11.00 -16.91
CA MET A 1 3.03 -11.03 -15.50
C MET A 1 2.65 -9.63 -15.05
N THR A 2 1.59 -9.48 -14.28
CA THR A 2 1.11 -8.19 -13.78
C THR A 2 1.13 -8.16 -12.26
N THR A 3 1.82 -7.17 -11.69
CA THR A 3 1.99 -6.99 -10.25
C THR A 3 1.28 -5.73 -9.76
N GLY A 4 0.96 -5.66 -8.47
CA GLY A 4 0.38 -4.47 -7.85
C GLY A 4 -0.22 -4.77 -6.48
N VAL A 5 -0.46 -3.74 -5.68
CA VAL A 5 -0.98 -3.89 -4.31
C VAL A 5 -2.40 -4.49 -4.27
N ALA A 6 -2.85 -4.91 -3.08
CA ALA A 6 -4.19 -5.45 -2.89
C ALA A 6 -5.26 -4.40 -3.27
N GLY A 7 -6.33 -4.83 -3.94
CA GLY A 7 -7.45 -3.95 -4.32
C GLY A 7 -7.18 -2.97 -5.47
N ILE A 8 -5.96 -2.95 -6.05
CA ILE A 8 -5.60 -1.99 -7.12
C ILE A 8 -6.29 -2.24 -8.48
N GLY A 9 -7.09 -3.30 -8.60
CA GLY A 9 -7.88 -3.60 -9.80
C GLY A 9 -7.24 -4.59 -10.78
N LYS A 10 -6.25 -5.40 -10.37
CA LYS A 10 -5.64 -6.43 -11.23
C LYS A 10 -6.69 -7.41 -11.82
N THR A 11 -7.58 -7.95 -10.99
CA THR A 11 -8.68 -8.83 -11.43
C THR A 11 -9.69 -8.11 -12.33
N ILE A 12 -9.95 -6.82 -12.07
CA ILE A 12 -10.85 -6.03 -12.92
C ILE A 12 -10.23 -5.85 -14.32
N LEU A 13 -8.91 -5.64 -14.39
CA LEU A 13 -8.18 -5.52 -15.65
C LEU A 13 -8.28 -6.80 -16.50
N THR A 14 -8.08 -7.97 -15.88
CA THR A 14 -8.22 -9.25 -16.59
C THR A 14 -9.65 -9.52 -17.01
N HIS A 15 -10.64 -9.22 -16.17
CA HIS A 15 -12.06 -9.31 -16.55
C HIS A 15 -12.41 -8.38 -17.71
N LYS A 16 -11.91 -7.15 -17.71
CA LYS A 16 -12.15 -6.19 -18.79
C LYS A 16 -11.55 -6.67 -20.11
N PHE A 17 -10.33 -7.21 -20.08
CA PHE A 17 -9.70 -7.81 -21.25
C PHE A 17 -10.53 -8.96 -21.83
N THR A 18 -10.97 -9.90 -20.98
CA THR A 18 -11.82 -11.03 -21.39
C THR A 18 -13.16 -10.55 -21.94
N LEU A 19 -13.77 -9.53 -21.32
CA LEU A 19 -15.04 -8.95 -21.79
C LEU A 19 -14.89 -8.29 -23.16
N ASP A 20 -13.85 -7.46 -23.36
CA ASP A 20 -13.62 -6.79 -24.64
C ASP A 20 -13.33 -7.78 -25.77
N TRP A 21 -12.62 -8.88 -25.46
CA TRP A 21 -12.43 -9.98 -26.39
C TRP A 21 -13.76 -10.67 -26.73
N ALA A 22 -14.55 -11.04 -25.73
CA ALA A 22 -15.82 -11.74 -25.91
C ALA A 22 -16.87 -10.91 -26.66
N GLU A 23 -16.84 -9.58 -26.49
CA GLU A 23 -17.73 -8.64 -27.20
C GLU A 23 -17.22 -8.25 -28.60
N GLY A 24 -16.09 -8.81 -29.06
CA GLY A 24 -15.54 -8.50 -30.38
C GLY A 24 -14.84 -7.14 -30.49
N LYS A 25 -14.62 -6.44 -29.38
CA LYS A 25 -14.10 -5.05 -29.35
C LYS A 25 -12.60 -4.95 -29.50
N ALA A 26 -11.85 -5.93 -28.99
CA ALA A 26 -10.39 -5.95 -29.00
C ALA A 26 -9.81 -7.37 -29.05
N ASN A 27 -8.52 -7.50 -29.38
CA ASN A 27 -7.74 -8.76 -29.32
C ASN A 27 -8.34 -9.93 -30.12
N GLN A 28 -8.91 -9.65 -31.30
CA GLN A 28 -9.55 -10.66 -32.15
C GLN A 28 -8.53 -11.58 -32.85
N ASP A 29 -7.24 -11.35 -32.69
CA ASP A 29 -6.16 -12.30 -33.02
C ASP A 29 -6.13 -13.50 -32.05
N ILE A 30 -6.76 -13.39 -30.88
CA ILE A 30 -6.87 -14.44 -29.88
C ILE A 30 -8.14 -15.27 -30.13
N HIS A 31 -7.98 -16.58 -30.22
CA HIS A 31 -9.08 -17.51 -30.46
C HIS A 31 -9.77 -17.92 -29.15
N PHE A 32 -9.02 -18.04 -28.06
CA PHE A 32 -9.54 -18.43 -26.76
C PHE A 32 -8.87 -17.66 -25.63
N THR A 33 -9.68 -17.11 -24.72
CA THR A 33 -9.22 -16.66 -23.40
C THR A 33 -9.76 -17.60 -22.33
N LEU A 34 -8.86 -18.16 -21.52
CA LEU A 34 -9.19 -19.15 -20.49
C LEU A 34 -8.80 -18.60 -19.11
N PRO A 35 -9.71 -17.88 -18.43
CA PRO A 35 -9.45 -17.30 -17.12
C PRO A 35 -9.61 -18.32 -15.99
N PHE A 36 -8.58 -18.46 -15.16
CA PHE A 36 -8.58 -19.24 -13.93
C PHE A 36 -8.23 -18.34 -12.75
N THR A 37 -8.82 -18.62 -11.59
CA THR A 37 -8.32 -18.08 -10.32
C THR A 37 -7.50 -19.14 -9.59
N PHE A 38 -6.40 -18.75 -8.93
CA PHE A 38 -5.67 -19.68 -8.07
C PHE A 38 -6.52 -20.20 -6.90
N ARG A 39 -7.52 -19.42 -6.45
CA ARG A 39 -8.52 -19.88 -5.47
C ARG A 39 -9.26 -21.13 -5.95
N GLU A 40 -9.75 -21.12 -7.17
CA GLU A 40 -10.45 -22.26 -7.77
C GLU A 40 -9.51 -23.44 -8.00
N LEU A 41 -8.30 -23.17 -8.50
CA LEU A 41 -7.29 -24.20 -8.75
C LEU A 41 -6.86 -24.91 -7.45
N ASN A 42 -6.79 -24.18 -6.33
CA ASN A 42 -6.48 -24.74 -5.02
C ASN A 42 -7.49 -25.80 -4.57
N LEU A 43 -8.77 -25.71 -4.99
CA LEU A 43 -9.81 -26.70 -4.67
C LEU A 43 -9.58 -28.05 -5.35
N LEU A 44 -8.69 -28.09 -6.34
CA LEU A 44 -8.36 -29.27 -7.13
C LEU A 44 -6.99 -29.88 -6.78
N LYS A 45 -6.34 -29.39 -5.72
CA LYS A 45 -4.97 -29.78 -5.31
C LYS A 45 -4.74 -31.30 -5.20
N GLU A 46 -5.72 -32.04 -4.70
CA GLU A 46 -5.62 -33.49 -4.46
C GLU A 46 -6.17 -34.33 -5.62
N LYS A 47 -6.51 -33.70 -6.74
CA LYS A 47 -7.09 -34.36 -7.91
C LYS A 47 -6.11 -34.35 -9.06
N GLU A 48 -6.22 -35.36 -9.89
CA GLU A 48 -5.49 -35.44 -11.14
C GLU A 48 -6.40 -35.08 -12.31
N PHE A 49 -5.84 -34.33 -13.25
CA PHE A 49 -6.50 -33.91 -14.47
C PHE A 49 -5.50 -33.96 -15.61
N SER A 50 -5.97 -34.27 -16.81
CA SER A 50 -5.30 -33.82 -18.03
C SER A 50 -5.61 -32.34 -18.25
N LEU A 51 -4.80 -31.64 -19.06
CA LEU A 51 -5.13 -30.25 -19.42
C LEU A 51 -6.54 -30.18 -20.03
N MET A 52 -6.89 -31.14 -20.90
CA MET A 52 -8.22 -31.21 -21.51
C MET A 52 -9.34 -31.37 -20.48
N GLU A 53 -9.19 -32.26 -19.50
CA GLU A 53 -10.18 -32.45 -18.44
C GLU A 53 -10.31 -31.22 -17.56
N LEU A 54 -9.18 -30.56 -17.23
CA LEU A 54 -9.18 -29.32 -16.46
C LEU A 54 -9.94 -28.22 -17.21
N LEU A 55 -9.68 -28.04 -18.50
CA LEU A 55 -10.41 -27.06 -19.33
C LEU A 55 -11.91 -27.38 -19.40
N HIS A 56 -12.29 -28.64 -19.62
CA HIS A 56 -13.69 -29.05 -19.67
C HIS A 56 -14.41 -28.95 -18.31
N HIS A 57 -13.67 -29.04 -17.21
CA HIS A 57 -14.20 -28.88 -15.85
C HIS A 57 -14.68 -27.45 -15.62
N PHE A 58 -13.86 -26.45 -15.98
CA PHE A 58 -14.19 -25.03 -15.80
C PHE A 58 -15.02 -24.44 -16.94
N PHE A 59 -14.84 -24.93 -18.17
CA PHE A 59 -15.48 -24.39 -19.37
C PHE A 59 -16.23 -25.48 -20.12
N ILE A 60 -17.43 -25.82 -19.63
CA ILE A 60 -18.29 -26.87 -20.21
C ILE A 60 -18.57 -26.62 -21.70
N GLN A 61 -18.62 -25.35 -22.14
CA GLN A 61 -18.84 -24.94 -23.52
C GLN A 61 -17.70 -25.36 -24.47
N THR A 62 -16.54 -25.73 -23.94
CA THR A 62 -15.38 -26.19 -24.74
C THR A 62 -15.38 -27.70 -24.99
N LYS A 63 -16.35 -28.45 -24.45
CA LYS A 63 -16.54 -29.89 -24.66
C LYS A 63 -16.85 -30.19 -26.15
N GLY A 64 -15.80 -30.30 -26.94
CA GLY A 64 -15.86 -30.47 -28.40
C GLY A 64 -14.57 -30.04 -29.09
N ILE A 65 -13.81 -29.14 -28.47
CA ILE A 65 -12.47 -28.77 -28.89
C ILE A 65 -11.52 -29.86 -28.43
N ARG A 66 -10.72 -30.41 -29.35
CA ARG A 66 -9.75 -31.50 -29.06
C ARG A 66 -8.29 -31.09 -29.22
N ARG A 67 -8.03 -29.91 -29.78
CA ARG A 67 -6.69 -29.46 -30.18
C ARG A 67 -6.51 -27.97 -29.95
N TYR A 68 -6.07 -27.60 -28.76
CA TYR A 68 -5.75 -26.21 -28.39
C TYR A 68 -4.42 -25.73 -28.98
N ASP A 69 -3.53 -26.64 -29.39
CA ASP A 69 -2.23 -26.36 -30.02
C ASP A 69 -2.33 -25.56 -31.32
N ARG A 70 -3.47 -25.66 -32.01
CA ARG A 70 -3.74 -24.98 -33.30
C ARG A 70 -4.32 -23.58 -33.16
N PHE A 71 -4.58 -23.13 -31.94
CA PHE A 71 -5.25 -21.87 -31.68
C PHE A 71 -4.33 -20.92 -30.92
N GLN A 72 -4.53 -19.63 -31.14
CA GLN A 72 -3.93 -18.63 -30.27
C GLN A 72 -4.72 -18.59 -28.97
N VAL A 73 -4.20 -19.27 -27.94
CA VAL A 73 -4.81 -19.36 -26.62
C VAL A 73 -4.11 -18.43 -25.65
N VAL A 74 -4.89 -17.75 -24.81
CA VAL A 74 -4.39 -16.98 -23.68
C VAL A 74 -4.95 -17.55 -22.37
N PHE A 75 -4.07 -18.03 -21.51
CA PHE A 75 -4.40 -18.40 -20.14
C PHE A 75 -4.23 -17.18 -19.25
N ILE A 76 -5.26 -16.88 -18.46
CA ILE A 76 -5.18 -15.84 -17.44
C ILE A 76 -5.21 -16.55 -16.10
N LEU A 77 -4.15 -16.43 -15.32
CA LEU A 77 -4.02 -17.02 -13.98
C LEU A 77 -4.08 -15.89 -12.95
N ASP A 78 -5.25 -15.67 -12.37
CA ASP A 78 -5.51 -14.55 -11.47
C ASP A 78 -5.22 -14.93 -10.01
N GLY A 79 -4.44 -14.07 -9.32
CA GLY A 79 -4.22 -14.14 -7.88
C GLY A 79 -3.19 -15.17 -7.44
N LEU A 80 -2.00 -15.21 -8.06
CA LEU A 80 -0.91 -16.12 -7.66
C LEU A 80 -0.52 -15.97 -6.18
N ASP A 81 -0.70 -14.79 -5.58
CA ASP A 81 -0.50 -14.58 -4.14
C ASP A 81 -1.39 -15.45 -3.24
N GLU A 82 -2.42 -16.07 -3.82
CA GLU A 82 -3.33 -16.98 -3.14
C GLU A 82 -3.07 -18.45 -3.49
N CYS A 83 -2.04 -18.75 -4.28
CA CYS A 83 -1.67 -20.10 -4.66
C CYS A 83 -1.22 -20.92 -3.45
N ARG A 84 -1.74 -22.15 -3.33
CA ARG A 84 -1.37 -23.15 -2.29
C ARG A 84 -0.85 -24.45 -2.90
N LEU A 85 -0.69 -24.46 -4.22
CA LEU A 85 -0.02 -25.51 -4.96
C LEU A 85 1.49 -25.29 -4.83
N PRO A 86 2.30 -26.35 -4.70
CA PRO A 86 3.73 -26.22 -4.43
C PRO A 86 4.52 -25.50 -5.55
N LEU A 87 3.98 -25.50 -6.77
CA LEU A 87 4.55 -24.98 -8.01
C LEU A 87 6.04 -25.32 -8.15
N ASP A 88 6.38 -26.60 -8.06
CA ASP A 88 7.78 -27.04 -8.05
C ASP A 88 8.41 -26.97 -9.45
N PHE A 89 8.89 -25.78 -9.82
CA PHE A 89 9.56 -25.53 -11.08
C PHE A 89 10.94 -26.21 -11.21
N GLN A 90 11.46 -26.90 -10.18
CA GLN A 90 12.73 -27.62 -10.28
C GLN A 90 12.53 -29.13 -10.43
N ASN A 91 11.64 -29.72 -9.63
CA ASN A 91 11.50 -31.16 -9.55
C ASN A 91 10.30 -31.71 -10.32
N ASN A 92 9.32 -30.88 -10.72
CA ASN A 92 8.18 -31.39 -11.46
C ASN A 92 8.61 -31.98 -12.83
N PRO A 93 8.13 -33.19 -13.16
CA PRO A 93 8.49 -33.85 -14.41
C PRO A 93 8.03 -33.00 -15.60
N ILE A 94 8.78 -33.10 -16.70
CA ILE A 94 8.40 -32.49 -17.97
C ILE A 94 7.13 -33.17 -18.46
N TRP A 95 6.08 -32.39 -18.68
CA TRP A 95 4.77 -32.86 -19.10
C TRP A 95 4.34 -32.15 -20.37
N THR A 96 4.25 -32.91 -21.48
CA THR A 96 3.98 -32.37 -22.82
C THR A 96 2.66 -32.89 -23.42
N ASP A 97 2.07 -33.93 -22.82
CA ASP A 97 0.83 -34.54 -23.32
C ASP A 97 -0.39 -33.93 -22.63
N VAL A 98 -1.14 -33.12 -23.39
CA VAL A 98 -2.35 -32.44 -22.92
C VAL A 98 -3.51 -33.39 -22.58
N THR A 99 -3.44 -34.66 -22.98
CA THR A 99 -4.50 -35.68 -22.77
C THR A 99 -4.24 -36.61 -21.61
N LYS A 100 -3.02 -36.66 -21.06
CA LYS A 100 -2.70 -37.50 -19.91
C LYS A 100 -2.90 -36.76 -18.60
N SER A 101 -3.48 -37.46 -17.64
CA SER A 101 -3.77 -36.90 -16.31
C SER A 101 -2.51 -36.84 -15.45
N THR A 102 -2.38 -35.75 -14.70
CA THR A 102 -1.34 -35.51 -13.69
C THR A 102 -1.87 -34.53 -12.65
N SER A 103 -1.09 -34.19 -11.64
CA SER A 103 -1.51 -33.20 -10.64
C SER A 103 -1.67 -31.81 -11.26
N VAL A 104 -2.57 -30.99 -10.70
CA VAL A 104 -2.77 -29.61 -11.14
C VAL A 104 -1.47 -28.79 -11.06
N ASP A 105 -0.62 -29.10 -10.08
CA ASP A 105 0.69 -28.50 -9.89
C ASP A 105 1.64 -28.73 -11.09
N VAL A 106 1.75 -30.00 -11.52
CA VAL A 106 2.57 -30.40 -12.67
C VAL A 106 2.01 -29.78 -13.95
N LEU A 107 0.67 -29.72 -14.11
CA LEU A 107 0.06 -29.05 -15.26
C LEU A 107 0.42 -27.57 -15.32
N LEU A 108 0.29 -26.83 -14.22
CA LEU A 108 0.52 -25.38 -14.20
C LEU A 108 2.00 -25.04 -14.41
N THR A 109 2.91 -25.77 -13.77
CA THR A 109 4.36 -25.54 -13.94
C THR A 109 4.79 -25.79 -15.39
N ASN A 110 4.36 -26.88 -16.01
CA ASN A 110 4.67 -27.17 -17.41
C ASN A 110 3.95 -26.25 -18.40
N LEU A 111 2.75 -25.75 -18.07
CA LEU A 111 2.10 -24.71 -18.86
C LEU A 111 2.93 -23.42 -18.81
N ILE A 112 3.33 -22.97 -17.62
CA ILE A 112 4.11 -21.73 -17.41
C ILE A 112 5.50 -21.79 -18.03
N ARG A 113 6.20 -22.94 -17.95
CA ARG A 113 7.48 -23.16 -18.65
C ARG A 113 7.31 -23.17 -20.17
N GLY A 114 6.12 -23.49 -20.66
CA GLY A 114 5.82 -23.64 -22.08
C GLY A 114 6.01 -25.06 -22.62
N ASP A 115 6.25 -26.06 -21.77
CA ASP A 115 6.43 -27.46 -22.16
C ASP A 115 5.11 -28.10 -22.60
N LEU A 116 4.00 -27.77 -21.91
CA LEU A 116 2.70 -28.43 -22.12
C LEU A 116 1.92 -27.87 -23.31
N LEU A 117 2.00 -26.57 -23.54
CA LEU A 117 1.33 -25.91 -24.67
C LEU A 117 2.15 -24.69 -25.14
N PRO A 118 3.21 -24.91 -25.93
CA PRO A 118 4.20 -23.87 -26.25
C PRO A 118 3.64 -22.62 -26.96
N SER A 119 2.54 -22.77 -27.71
CA SER A 119 1.90 -21.66 -28.43
C SER A 119 1.02 -20.77 -27.54
N ALA A 120 0.73 -21.21 -26.31
CA ALA A 120 -0.10 -20.47 -25.38
C ALA A 120 0.62 -19.23 -24.83
N ARG A 121 -0.11 -18.13 -24.71
CA ARG A 121 0.34 -16.96 -23.94
C ARG A 121 -0.24 -17.05 -22.54
N ILE A 122 0.54 -16.66 -21.55
CA ILE A 122 0.13 -16.77 -20.15
C ILE A 122 0.22 -15.39 -19.50
N TRP A 123 -0.88 -14.99 -18.89
CA TRP A 123 -0.98 -13.76 -18.13
C TRP A 123 -1.29 -14.08 -16.67
N ILE A 124 -0.27 -13.94 -15.82
CA ILE A 124 -0.39 -14.12 -14.37
C ILE A 124 -0.60 -12.75 -13.70
N THR A 125 -1.54 -12.64 -12.77
CA THR A 125 -1.65 -11.50 -11.84
C THR A 125 -1.22 -11.90 -10.44
N THR A 126 -0.55 -10.99 -9.72
CA THR A 126 -0.05 -11.29 -8.37
C THR A 126 0.25 -10.03 -7.56
N ARG A 127 0.44 -10.18 -6.25
CA ARG A 127 1.10 -9.14 -5.42
C ARG A 127 2.62 -9.23 -5.63
N PRO A 128 3.36 -8.11 -5.49
CA PRO A 128 4.82 -8.10 -5.66
C PRO A 128 5.53 -9.19 -4.82
N ALA A 129 5.09 -9.40 -3.58
CA ALA A 129 5.68 -10.38 -2.65
C ALA A 129 5.59 -11.84 -3.12
N ALA A 130 4.62 -12.19 -3.97
CA ALA A 130 4.44 -13.56 -4.48
C ALA A 130 4.92 -13.72 -5.93
N ALA A 131 5.47 -12.67 -6.55
CA ALA A 131 5.95 -12.71 -7.93
C ALA A 131 7.15 -13.65 -8.11
N ASN A 132 7.96 -13.82 -7.06
CA ASN A 132 9.13 -14.71 -7.03
C ASN A 132 8.78 -16.20 -7.01
N GLN A 133 7.51 -16.58 -6.85
CA GLN A 133 7.08 -17.98 -7.00
C GLN A 133 7.23 -18.45 -8.46
N ILE A 134 7.26 -17.54 -9.43
CA ILE A 134 7.53 -17.86 -10.83
C ILE A 134 8.99 -17.54 -11.13
N PRO A 135 9.78 -18.52 -11.63
CA PRO A 135 11.16 -18.27 -12.02
C PRO A 135 11.27 -17.17 -13.07
N ALA A 136 12.29 -16.32 -12.96
CA ALA A 136 12.45 -15.13 -13.81
C ALA A 136 12.60 -15.50 -15.29
N GLU A 137 13.20 -16.65 -15.59
CA GLU A 137 13.36 -17.21 -16.93
C GLU A 137 12.01 -17.55 -17.62
N CYS A 138 10.96 -17.81 -16.83
CA CYS A 138 9.61 -18.05 -17.36
C CYS A 138 8.85 -16.72 -17.61
N VAL A 139 9.39 -15.58 -17.19
CA VAL A 139 8.71 -14.28 -17.25
C VAL A 139 9.30 -13.40 -18.36
N ARG A 140 8.57 -13.29 -19.47
CA ARG A 140 8.96 -12.41 -20.58
C ARG A 140 8.77 -10.92 -20.29
N MET A 141 7.74 -10.55 -19.54
CA MET A 141 7.37 -9.15 -19.28
C MET A 141 6.70 -9.03 -17.92
N VAL A 142 7.05 -7.97 -17.19
CA VAL A 142 6.40 -7.56 -15.94
C VAL A 142 5.74 -6.20 -16.14
N THR A 143 4.49 -6.07 -15.70
CA THR A 143 3.74 -4.81 -15.73
C THR A 143 3.23 -4.51 -14.33
N GLU A 144 3.48 -3.30 -13.83
CA GLU A 144 3.00 -2.85 -12.52
C GLU A 144 1.72 -2.01 -12.67
N VAL A 145 0.64 -2.40 -11.98
CA VAL A 145 -0.58 -1.61 -11.90
C VAL A 145 -0.48 -0.62 -10.76
N ARG A 146 -0.41 0.67 -11.09
CA ARG A 146 -0.26 1.78 -10.14
C ARG A 146 -1.58 2.47 -9.75
N GLY A 147 -2.71 1.96 -10.25
CA GLY A 147 -4.04 2.55 -10.03
C GLY A 147 -4.35 3.73 -10.97
N PHE A 148 -5.42 4.46 -10.66
CA PHE A 148 -5.85 5.62 -11.44
C PHE A 148 -5.17 6.91 -10.98
N THR A 149 -4.72 7.70 -11.95
CA THR A 149 -4.49 9.14 -11.76
C THR A 149 -5.82 9.86 -11.54
N ASP A 150 -5.81 11.06 -10.93
CA ASP A 150 -7.05 11.82 -10.72
C ASP A 150 -7.85 12.10 -12.01
N PRO A 151 -7.21 12.46 -13.15
CA PRO A 151 -7.93 12.58 -14.42
C PRO A 151 -8.61 11.27 -14.87
N GLN A 152 -7.96 10.12 -14.65
CA GLN A 152 -8.52 8.80 -14.99
C GLN A 152 -9.68 8.41 -14.05
N LYS A 153 -9.64 8.80 -12.77
CA LYS A 153 -10.78 8.63 -11.86
C LYS A 153 -11.99 9.40 -12.36
N GLU A 154 -11.80 10.66 -12.78
CA GLU A 154 -12.90 11.46 -13.35
C GLU A 154 -13.48 10.82 -14.61
N GLU A 155 -12.62 10.39 -15.53
CA GLU A 155 -13.05 9.72 -16.76
C GLU A 155 -13.82 8.43 -16.47
N TYR A 156 -13.36 7.63 -15.50
CA TYR A 156 -14.07 6.43 -15.05
C TYR A 156 -15.48 6.76 -14.57
N PHE A 157 -15.65 7.77 -13.71
CA PHE A 157 -16.98 8.17 -13.23
C PHE A 157 -17.86 8.72 -14.36
N ARG A 158 -17.30 9.49 -15.31
CA ARG A 158 -18.04 9.93 -16.51
C ARG A 158 -18.53 8.76 -17.36
N LYS A 159 -17.71 7.73 -17.55
CA LYS A 159 -18.09 6.54 -18.34
C LYS A 159 -19.03 5.59 -17.59
N ARG A 160 -18.98 5.55 -16.26
CA ARG A 160 -19.74 4.59 -15.44
C ARG A 160 -21.23 4.94 -15.32
N PHE A 161 -21.59 6.21 -15.43
CA PHE A 161 -22.95 6.70 -15.31
C PHE A 161 -23.44 7.22 -16.67
N ARG A 162 -24.62 6.77 -17.11
CA ARG A 162 -25.22 7.19 -18.39
C ARG A 162 -25.64 8.66 -18.40
N GLU A 163 -25.98 9.21 -17.23
CA GLU A 163 -26.31 10.62 -17.07
C GLU A 163 -25.07 11.45 -16.75
N GLU A 164 -24.73 12.36 -17.66
CA GLU A 164 -23.58 13.24 -17.53
C GLU A 164 -23.70 14.19 -16.33
N THR A 165 -24.90 14.68 -16.03
CA THR A 165 -25.18 15.53 -14.87
C THR A 165 -24.96 14.79 -13.54
N LEU A 166 -25.31 13.51 -13.47
CA LEU A 166 -25.05 12.64 -12.32
C LEU A 166 -23.55 12.37 -12.16
N ALA A 167 -22.85 12.07 -13.25
CA ALA A 167 -21.40 11.86 -13.23
C ALA A 167 -20.66 13.13 -12.78
N ILE A 168 -21.02 14.30 -13.32
CA ILE A 168 -20.46 15.60 -12.92
C ILE A 168 -20.76 15.88 -11.44
N ARG A 169 -22.00 15.62 -10.97
CA ARG A 169 -22.33 15.76 -9.54
C ARG A 169 -21.53 14.81 -8.66
N ILE A 170 -21.34 13.56 -9.06
CA ILE A 170 -20.56 12.57 -8.29
C ILE A 170 -19.08 12.93 -8.29
N ILE A 171 -18.51 13.33 -9.43
CA ILE A 171 -17.13 13.82 -9.50
C ILE A 171 -16.97 15.08 -8.66
N SER A 172 -17.92 16.01 -8.75
CA SER A 172 -17.96 17.19 -7.91
C SER A 172 -18.03 16.80 -6.44
N LEU A 173 -18.90 15.87 -6.06
CA LEU A 173 -19.05 15.38 -4.68
C LEU A 173 -17.80 14.67 -4.20
N ILE A 174 -17.10 13.91 -5.04
CA ILE A 174 -15.83 13.28 -4.69
C ILE A 174 -14.74 14.35 -4.52
N LYS A 175 -14.70 15.37 -5.40
CA LYS A 175 -13.75 16.50 -5.31
C LYS A 175 -14.04 17.44 -4.14
N THR A 176 -15.31 17.67 -3.80
CA THR A 176 -15.73 18.55 -2.71
C THR A 176 -15.80 17.81 -1.38
N SER A 177 -16.09 16.51 -1.39
CA SER A 177 -16.06 15.65 -0.20
C SER A 177 -14.68 15.02 -0.06
N ARG A 178 -13.87 15.69 0.76
CA ARG A 178 -12.52 15.27 1.16
C ARG A 178 -12.47 13.80 1.61
N SER A 179 -13.49 13.33 2.34
CA SER A 179 -13.59 11.93 2.80
C SER A 179 -13.71 10.91 1.64
N LEU A 180 -14.47 11.23 0.58
CA LEU A 180 -14.67 10.33 -0.57
C LEU A 180 -13.46 10.30 -1.52
N HIS A 181 -12.83 11.46 -1.75
CA HIS A 181 -11.54 11.52 -2.48
C HIS A 181 -10.49 10.63 -1.81
N ILE A 182 -10.54 10.54 -0.48
CA ILE A 182 -9.48 9.94 0.32
C ILE A 182 -9.71 8.45 0.62
N MET A 183 -10.95 7.97 0.72
CA MET A 183 -11.22 6.53 0.73
C MET A 183 -10.68 5.83 -0.54
N CYS A 184 -10.59 6.53 -1.67
CA CYS A 184 -9.94 6.03 -2.89
C CYS A 184 -8.40 6.14 -2.89
N HIS A 185 -7.78 6.77 -1.88
CA HIS A 185 -6.34 7.02 -1.79
C HIS A 185 -5.62 6.19 -0.69
N ILE A 186 -6.31 5.71 0.34
CA ILE A 186 -5.65 5.04 1.49
C ILE A 186 -4.84 3.78 1.10
N PRO A 187 -5.37 2.82 0.31
CA PRO A 187 -4.56 1.70 -0.19
C PRO A 187 -3.38 2.12 -1.08
N SER A 188 -3.47 3.30 -1.69
CA SER A 188 -2.41 3.84 -2.56
C SER A 188 -1.31 4.60 -1.81
N VAL A 189 -1.51 5.04 -0.56
CA VAL A 189 -0.45 5.70 0.21
C VAL A 189 0.41 4.71 1.00
N GLN A 190 -0.18 3.61 1.46
CA GLN A 190 0.55 2.54 2.17
C GLN A 190 1.60 1.84 1.30
N GLN A 191 1.53 1.94 -0.03
CA GLN A 191 2.58 1.43 -0.91
C GLN A 191 3.91 2.21 -0.82
N TYR A 192 3.89 3.40 -0.21
CA TYR A 192 5.07 4.24 0.00
C TYR A 192 5.63 4.10 1.42
N GLU A 193 5.28 3.03 2.13
CA GLU A 193 5.71 2.82 3.50
C GLU A 193 7.25 2.73 3.58
N VAL A 194 7.83 3.47 4.52
CA VAL A 194 9.28 3.53 4.73
C VAL A 194 9.64 3.02 6.12
N GLU A 195 10.74 2.27 6.18
CA GLU A 195 11.29 1.90 7.47
C GLU A 195 12.10 3.07 8.06
N MET A 196 11.77 3.44 9.31
CA MET A 196 12.46 4.51 10.01
C MET A 196 12.75 4.15 11.48
N THR A 197 13.78 4.79 12.04
CA THR A 197 14.20 4.63 13.43
C THR A 197 14.50 6.00 14.04
N LEU A 198 14.22 6.14 15.34
CA LEU A 198 14.43 7.37 16.09
C LEU A 198 15.92 7.63 16.31
N ASP A 199 16.33 8.90 16.19
CA ASP A 199 17.71 9.33 16.39
C ASP A 199 17.96 9.77 17.85
N PRO A 200 18.71 9.00 18.66
CA PRO A 200 19.02 9.34 20.05
C PRO A 200 19.83 10.64 20.20
N ASP A 201 20.53 11.08 19.16
CA ASP A 201 21.29 12.34 19.18
C ASP A 201 20.40 13.56 19.16
N THR A 202 19.20 13.43 18.60
CA THR A 202 18.19 14.49 18.56
C THR A 202 17.27 14.48 19.78
N ALA A 203 17.12 13.31 20.42
CA ALA A 203 16.15 13.09 21.48
C ALA A 203 16.36 13.99 22.71
N GLN A 204 15.26 14.60 23.18
CA GLN A 204 15.28 15.39 24.41
C GLN A 204 15.69 14.52 25.62
N PRO A 205 16.49 15.03 26.58
CA PRO A 205 17.08 14.19 27.64
C PRO A 205 16.14 13.41 28.58
N ARG A 206 14.84 13.71 28.61
CA ARG A 206 13.82 12.95 29.35
C ARG A 206 13.28 11.76 28.57
N LEU A 207 13.49 11.71 27.26
CA LEU A 207 13.03 10.62 26.43
C LEU A 207 13.76 9.33 26.75
N ILE A 208 12.99 8.25 26.73
CA ILE A 208 13.49 6.88 26.71
C ILE A 208 13.08 6.31 25.35
N LEU A 209 14.09 5.87 24.60
CA LEU A 209 13.92 5.20 23.32
C LEU A 209 14.15 3.69 23.53
N SER A 210 13.43 2.85 22.79
CA SER A 210 13.71 1.42 22.74
C SER A 210 14.99 1.12 21.94
N ASP A 211 15.58 -0.05 22.18
CA ASP A 211 16.84 -0.47 21.53
C ASP A 211 16.71 -0.58 20.00
N ASP A 212 15.54 -0.99 19.51
CA ASP A 212 15.19 -1.03 18.09
C ASP A 212 14.93 0.36 17.47
N GLY A 213 14.93 1.42 18.28
CA GLY A 213 14.64 2.79 17.86
C GLY A 213 13.20 3.03 17.38
N LYS A 214 12.24 2.15 17.70
CA LYS A 214 10.84 2.27 17.25
C LYS A 214 9.91 2.90 18.27
N LYS A 215 10.28 2.96 19.56
CA LYS A 215 9.41 3.45 20.64
C LYS A 215 10.00 4.68 21.31
N ALA A 216 9.14 5.61 21.71
CA ALA A 216 9.50 6.78 22.51
C ALA A 216 8.44 7.10 23.57
N HIS A 217 8.88 7.35 24.81
CA HIS A 217 8.05 7.88 25.89
C HIS A 217 8.85 8.83 26.79
N ASP A 218 8.15 9.67 27.55
CA ASP A 218 8.77 10.50 28.60
C ASP A 218 9.09 9.61 29.82
N GLY A 219 10.36 9.51 30.18
CA GLY A 219 10.83 8.76 31.34
C GLY A 219 10.60 9.48 32.68
N GLY A 220 9.98 10.66 32.68
CA GLY A 220 9.63 11.39 33.90
C GLY A 220 10.79 12.19 34.53
N VAL A 221 12.04 11.82 34.25
CA VAL A 221 13.26 12.47 34.77
C VAL A 221 14.23 12.79 33.64
N GLY A 222 14.81 13.99 33.67
CA GLY A 222 15.80 14.41 32.68
C GLY A 222 17.17 13.81 32.97
N LYS A 223 17.77 13.16 31.97
CA LYS A 223 19.13 12.65 32.03
C LYS A 223 20.13 13.79 31.83
N LYS A 224 21.27 13.75 32.50
CA LYS A 224 22.42 14.62 32.16
C LYS A 224 23.16 13.98 30.98
N LEU A 225 23.07 14.62 29.81
CA LEU A 225 23.73 14.17 28.59
C LEU A 225 24.78 15.21 28.15
N PRO A 226 25.85 14.79 27.46
CA PRO A 226 26.78 15.72 26.84
C PRO A 226 26.07 16.69 25.89
N HIS A 227 26.64 17.88 25.72
CA HIS A 227 26.13 18.86 24.76
C HIS A 227 26.15 18.26 23.35
N ASN A 228 25.00 18.30 22.67
CA ASN A 228 24.88 17.93 21.26
C ASN A 228 23.98 18.97 20.58
N PRO A 229 24.47 19.69 19.54
CA PRO A 229 23.70 20.74 18.87
C PRO A 229 22.45 20.22 18.15
N LYS A 230 22.38 18.92 17.81
CA LYS A 230 21.20 18.30 17.20
C LYS A 230 20.06 18.05 18.18
N ARG A 231 20.35 18.09 19.49
CA ARG A 231 19.45 17.67 20.56
C ARG A 231 18.39 18.72 20.86
N PHE A 232 17.13 18.30 20.91
CA PHE A 232 16.07 19.13 21.50
C PHE A 232 16.30 19.31 22.99
N THR A 233 16.21 20.54 23.48
CA THR A 233 16.39 20.81 24.91
C THR A 233 15.10 21.26 25.59
N ARG A 234 14.18 21.87 24.84
CA ARG A 234 12.98 22.54 25.39
C ARG A 234 11.73 21.66 25.40
N TYR A 235 11.42 20.98 24.30
CA TYR A 235 10.25 20.10 24.17
C TYR A 235 10.66 18.65 23.99
N ILE A 236 9.80 17.75 24.45
CA ILE A 236 10.01 16.30 24.43
C ILE A 236 9.84 15.78 23.00
N ASN A 237 10.77 16.14 22.13
CA ASN A 237 10.77 15.82 20.71
C ASN A 237 11.96 14.93 20.36
N VAL A 238 11.80 14.16 19.29
CA VAL A 238 12.85 13.36 18.67
C VAL A 238 12.59 13.28 17.16
N LEU A 239 13.64 13.37 16.35
CA LEU A 239 13.59 13.13 14.90
C LEU A 239 13.96 11.68 14.61
N THR A 240 13.61 11.21 13.42
CA THR A 240 14.18 9.98 12.86
C THR A 240 15.61 10.18 12.35
N ARG A 241 16.32 9.07 12.13
CA ARG A 241 17.62 9.07 11.45
C ARG A 241 17.46 9.35 9.95
N GLN A 242 16.41 8.80 9.36
CA GLN A 242 16.07 8.92 7.95
C GLN A 242 15.45 10.28 7.68
N SER A 243 15.82 10.88 6.54
CA SER A 243 15.20 12.07 5.97
C SER A 243 14.94 11.91 4.48
N PHE A 244 14.02 12.72 3.97
CA PHE A 244 13.52 12.62 2.61
C PHE A 244 13.55 13.99 1.95
N SER A 245 14.17 14.08 0.78
CA SER A 245 14.37 15.32 0.01
C SER A 245 13.67 15.31 -1.35
N SER A 246 12.95 14.23 -1.69
CA SER A 246 12.16 14.10 -2.91
C SER A 246 11.21 12.90 -2.80
N GLY A 247 10.28 12.78 -3.74
CA GLY A 247 9.41 11.61 -3.85
C GLY A 247 8.34 11.51 -2.77
N ARG A 248 7.87 10.29 -2.53
CA ARG A 248 6.74 9.98 -1.65
C ARG A 248 7.16 9.01 -0.54
N PHE A 249 6.72 9.26 0.68
CA PHE A 249 6.94 8.35 1.81
C PHE A 249 5.74 8.34 2.76
N TYR A 250 5.59 7.22 3.45
CA TYR A 250 4.50 6.96 4.38
C TYR A 250 5.02 6.25 5.64
N PHE A 251 4.49 6.61 6.81
CA PHE A 251 4.79 5.91 8.06
C PHE A 251 3.59 5.92 9.00
N GLU A 252 3.51 4.92 9.87
CA GLU A 252 2.43 4.78 10.86
C GLU A 252 2.98 4.84 12.29
N VAL A 253 2.21 5.48 13.17
CA VAL A 253 2.55 5.63 14.59
C VAL A 253 1.36 5.24 15.43
N GLN A 254 1.54 4.29 16.34
CA GLN A 254 0.55 3.95 17.36
C GLN A 254 0.55 5.04 18.43
N VAL A 255 -0.64 5.56 18.70
CA VAL A 255 -0.92 6.65 19.66
C VAL A 255 -1.92 6.23 20.74
N LYS A 256 -2.26 4.93 20.78
CA LYS A 256 -3.23 4.35 21.68
C LYS A 256 -2.90 4.68 23.15
N ASP A 257 -3.94 4.96 23.93
CA ASP A 257 -3.90 5.25 25.37
C ASP A 257 -3.08 6.49 25.76
N LYS A 258 -2.71 7.34 24.79
CA LYS A 258 -2.03 8.62 25.05
C LYS A 258 -3.03 9.75 25.19
N THR A 259 -2.80 10.63 26.17
CA THR A 259 -3.61 11.83 26.40
C THR A 259 -2.97 13.10 25.84
N LEU A 260 -1.69 13.05 25.46
CA LEU A 260 -0.98 14.15 24.82
C LEU A 260 0.09 13.60 23.86
N TRP A 261 0.08 14.05 22.62
CA TRP A 261 1.14 13.74 21.65
C TRP A 261 1.18 14.74 20.50
N VAL A 262 2.34 14.77 19.83
CA VAL A 262 2.56 15.47 18.56
C VAL A 262 3.26 14.50 17.61
N LEU A 263 2.83 14.45 16.35
CA LEU A 263 3.52 13.68 15.32
C LEU A 263 3.35 14.32 13.94
N GLY A 264 4.39 14.21 13.12
CA GLY A 264 4.39 14.73 11.76
C GLY A 264 5.79 14.77 11.18
N VAL A 265 6.06 15.79 10.37
CA VAL A 265 7.36 16.02 9.73
C VAL A 265 7.89 17.42 10.00
N ALA A 266 9.22 17.55 10.05
CA ALA A 266 9.92 18.80 10.27
C ALA A 266 11.11 18.94 9.31
N ARG A 267 11.46 20.17 8.92
CA ARG A 267 12.69 20.44 8.17
C ARG A 267 13.93 20.18 9.02
N GLU A 268 15.07 19.98 8.38
CA GLU A 268 16.35 19.84 9.08
C GLU A 268 16.68 21.06 9.94
N SER A 269 16.48 22.27 9.38
CA SER A 269 16.84 23.57 9.96
C SER A 269 16.02 24.02 11.16
N VAL A 270 14.97 23.29 11.55
CA VAL A 270 14.07 23.74 12.61
C VAL A 270 14.81 23.96 13.93
N SER A 271 14.46 25.01 14.67
CA SER A 271 15.14 25.25 15.95
C SER A 271 14.90 24.12 16.94
N ARG A 272 15.97 23.72 17.63
CA ARG A 272 15.92 22.73 18.71
C ARG A 272 15.53 23.33 20.07
N LYS A 273 15.30 24.65 20.12
CA LYS A 273 15.09 25.46 21.34
C LYS A 273 13.79 26.28 21.32
N ASP A 274 13.09 26.33 20.20
CA ASP A 274 11.93 27.23 20.04
C ASP A 274 10.69 26.70 20.75
N ALA A 275 9.75 27.63 20.99
CA ALA A 275 8.43 27.33 21.53
C ALA A 275 7.56 26.59 20.50
N ILE A 276 6.77 25.61 20.94
CA ILE A 276 5.86 24.87 20.03
C ILE A 276 4.82 25.77 19.37
N THR A 277 4.50 26.92 19.98
CA THR A 277 3.63 27.97 19.44
C THR A 277 4.22 28.67 18.23
N SER A 278 5.53 28.55 18.02
CA SER A 278 6.24 29.04 16.84
C SER A 278 6.37 27.94 15.78
N HIS A 279 5.87 26.74 16.02
CA HIS A 279 5.98 25.65 15.05
C HIS A 279 4.79 25.68 14.09
N THR A 280 4.99 26.31 12.93
CA THR A 280 4.04 26.41 11.83
C THR A 280 4.64 25.78 10.57
N PRO A 281 3.82 25.53 9.52
CA PRO A 281 4.32 25.17 8.20
C PRO A 281 5.37 26.14 7.66
N GLU A 282 5.20 27.44 7.92
CA GLU A 282 6.16 28.49 7.54
C GLU A 282 7.53 28.28 8.21
N ASN A 283 7.53 27.85 9.47
CA ASN A 283 8.74 27.55 10.24
C ASN A 283 9.22 26.10 10.09
N GLY A 284 8.72 25.39 9.07
CA GLY A 284 9.20 24.07 8.69
C GLY A 284 8.62 22.91 9.49
N TYR A 285 7.43 23.06 10.09
CA TYR A 285 6.74 22.01 10.84
C TYR A 285 5.35 21.71 10.29
N TRP A 286 5.06 20.42 10.06
CA TRP A 286 3.73 19.93 9.70
C TRP A 286 3.36 18.74 10.58
N PHE A 287 2.44 18.92 11.52
CA PHE A 287 2.07 17.93 12.52
C PHE A 287 0.63 18.04 13.01
N LEU A 288 0.17 16.91 13.54
CA LEU A 288 -1.01 16.86 14.39
C LEU A 288 -0.61 17.00 15.85
N HIS A 289 -1.36 17.80 16.58
CA HIS A 289 -1.28 17.93 18.04
C HIS A 289 -2.59 17.45 18.64
N PHE A 290 -2.47 16.46 19.53
CA PHE A 290 -3.57 15.88 20.27
C PHE A 290 -3.40 16.14 21.77
N LYS A 291 -4.45 16.64 22.42
CA LYS A 291 -4.47 16.87 23.86
C LYS A 291 -5.87 16.60 24.42
N GLY A 292 -5.99 15.55 25.24
CA GLY A 292 -7.25 15.10 25.82
C GLY A 292 -8.21 14.60 24.74
N ASP A 293 -9.16 15.45 24.38
CA ASP A 293 -10.21 15.22 23.39
C ASP A 293 -10.12 16.19 22.20
N LYS A 294 -8.99 16.90 22.08
CA LYS A 294 -8.79 17.94 21.05
C LYS A 294 -7.67 17.52 20.11
N LEU A 295 -8.01 17.41 18.83
CA LEU A 295 -7.07 17.24 17.74
C LEU A 295 -6.99 18.53 16.92
N SER A 296 -5.78 18.92 16.57
CA SER A 296 -5.54 20.10 15.75
C SER A 296 -4.35 19.89 14.84
N PHE A 297 -4.40 20.48 13.65
CA PHE A 297 -3.23 20.65 12.80
C PHE A 297 -2.54 21.97 13.15
N ASN A 298 -1.20 21.97 13.17
CA ASN A 298 -0.44 23.17 13.45
C ASN A 298 -0.46 24.10 12.23
N ASP A 299 -1.12 25.23 12.39
CA ASP A 299 -1.17 26.29 11.38
C ASP A 299 -1.31 27.63 12.11
N SER A 300 -1.26 28.74 11.38
CA SER A 300 -1.45 30.09 11.92
C SER A 300 -2.69 30.74 11.31
N PRO A 301 -3.86 30.68 11.98
CA PRO A 301 -4.14 30.06 13.28
C PRO A 301 -4.32 28.54 13.19
N SER A 302 -4.23 27.84 14.33
CA SER A 302 -4.34 26.38 14.36
C SER A 302 -5.70 25.88 13.90
N VAL A 303 -5.69 24.82 13.10
CA VAL A 303 -6.92 24.23 12.54
C VAL A 303 -7.43 23.16 13.48
N ARG A 304 -8.62 23.36 14.08
CA ARG A 304 -9.28 22.32 14.89
C ARG A 304 -9.85 21.24 14.00
N LEU A 305 -9.63 19.99 14.39
CA LEU A 305 -10.04 18.81 13.64
C LEU A 305 -11.05 17.98 14.44
N PRO A 306 -12.01 17.32 13.77
CA PRO A 306 -12.94 16.42 14.45
C PRO A 306 -12.16 15.25 15.04
N VAL A 307 -12.35 15.01 16.34
CA VAL A 307 -11.80 13.83 17.01
C VAL A 307 -12.76 12.67 16.80
N ARG A 308 -12.27 11.59 16.19
CA ARG A 308 -13.00 10.32 16.11
C ARG A 308 -12.79 9.56 17.41
N ALA A 309 -13.82 8.84 17.85
CA ALA A 309 -13.68 7.93 18.98
C ALA A 309 -12.56 6.93 18.69
N GLU A 310 -11.68 6.69 19.66
CA GLU A 310 -10.67 5.64 19.61
C GLU A 310 -9.56 5.81 18.55
N LEU A 311 -8.98 7.00 18.40
CA LEU A 311 -7.79 7.20 17.55
C LEU A 311 -6.61 6.40 18.12
N GLN A 312 -6.33 5.23 17.54
CA GLN A 312 -5.30 4.30 18.03
C GLN A 312 -4.00 4.37 17.23
N LYS A 313 -4.08 4.71 15.94
CA LYS A 313 -2.94 4.72 15.03
C LYS A 313 -3.11 5.80 13.97
N VAL A 314 -2.04 6.57 13.76
CA VAL A 314 -2.01 7.67 12.80
C VAL A 314 -1.00 7.36 11.70
N GLY A 315 -1.45 7.41 10.45
CA GLY A 315 -0.62 7.33 9.27
C GLY A 315 -0.27 8.73 8.77
N VAL A 316 0.99 8.94 8.40
CA VAL A 316 1.49 10.20 7.84
C VAL A 316 2.03 9.91 6.44
N PHE A 317 1.47 10.58 5.44
CA PHE A 317 1.92 10.53 4.05
C PHE A 317 2.50 11.87 3.64
N VAL A 318 3.62 11.84 2.95
CA VAL A 318 4.21 13.02 2.34
C VAL A 318 4.43 12.76 0.86
N ASP A 319 3.98 13.70 0.03
CA ASP A 319 4.39 13.83 -1.36
C ASP A 319 5.23 15.09 -1.46
N TYR A 320 6.55 14.90 -1.47
CA TYR A 320 7.53 15.97 -1.44
C TYR A 320 7.42 16.82 -2.70
N ASP A 321 7.33 16.16 -3.86
CA ASP A 321 7.33 16.83 -5.16
C ASP A 321 6.03 17.61 -5.38
N ALA A 322 4.91 17.13 -4.83
CA ALA A 322 3.61 17.81 -4.90
C ALA A 322 3.35 18.80 -3.76
N GLY A 323 4.25 18.93 -2.77
CA GLY A 323 4.05 19.85 -1.66
C GLY A 323 2.87 19.47 -0.75
N LEU A 324 2.75 18.19 -0.39
CA LEU A 324 1.61 17.63 0.35
C LEU A 324 2.05 16.88 1.60
N VAL A 325 1.40 17.18 2.73
CA VAL A 325 1.46 16.35 3.96
C VAL A 325 0.04 15.95 4.33
N SER A 326 -0.22 14.65 4.46
CA SER A 326 -1.54 14.10 4.80
C SER A 326 -1.48 13.18 6.01
N PHE A 327 -2.55 13.22 6.81
CA PHE A 327 -2.70 12.43 8.03
C PHE A 327 -3.97 11.58 7.95
N TYR A 328 -3.88 10.36 8.46
CA TYR A 328 -4.92 9.35 8.38
C TYR A 328 -5.12 8.66 9.72
N ASP A 329 -6.38 8.34 10.01
CA ASP A 329 -6.76 7.37 11.02
C ASP A 329 -6.68 6.00 10.35
N VAL A 330 -5.67 5.21 10.73
CA VAL A 330 -5.37 3.94 10.06
C VAL A 330 -6.45 2.90 10.35
N GLU A 331 -6.91 2.84 11.60
CA GLU A 331 -7.89 1.85 12.04
C GLU A 331 -9.27 2.16 11.43
N ALA A 332 -9.68 3.43 11.45
CA ALA A 332 -10.93 3.84 10.81
C ALA A 332 -10.83 3.91 9.27
N ARG A 333 -9.64 3.67 8.70
CA ARG A 333 -9.32 3.87 7.27
C ARG A 333 -9.87 5.19 6.77
N ALA A 334 -9.53 6.26 7.48
CA ALA A 334 -10.13 7.55 7.22
C ALA A 334 -9.11 8.68 7.17
N HIS A 335 -9.41 9.68 6.37
CA HIS A 335 -8.66 10.92 6.39
C HIS A 335 -8.86 11.68 7.70
N ILE A 336 -7.77 12.29 8.18
CA ILE A 336 -7.81 13.28 9.25
C ILE A 336 -7.64 14.68 8.67
N TYR A 337 -6.51 14.94 8.01
CA TYR A 337 -6.17 16.28 7.50
C TYR A 337 -5.09 16.24 6.41
N SER A 338 -5.04 17.23 5.53
CA SER A 338 -3.89 17.46 4.65
C SER A 338 -3.52 18.94 4.57
N ALA A 339 -2.23 19.21 4.62
CA ALA A 339 -1.65 20.49 4.22
C ALA A 339 -1.18 20.38 2.76
N THR A 340 -1.68 21.27 1.91
CA THR A 340 -1.38 21.31 0.47
C THR A 340 -0.67 22.62 0.11
N GLY A 341 0.07 22.64 -1.00
CA GLY A 341 0.80 23.85 -1.40
C GLY A 341 2.00 24.14 -0.48
N CYS A 342 2.46 23.12 0.24
CA CYS A 342 3.64 23.20 1.06
C CYS A 342 4.86 23.36 0.15
N THR A 343 5.74 24.31 0.46
CA THR A 343 7.03 24.42 -0.23
C THR A 343 8.07 23.69 0.60
N PHE A 344 8.69 22.64 0.04
CA PHE A 344 9.80 21.95 0.68
C PHE A 344 11.10 22.31 -0.03
N SER A 345 12.05 22.84 0.73
CA SER A 345 13.35 23.30 0.22
C SER A 345 14.53 22.57 0.86
N GLU A 346 14.24 21.69 1.82
CA GLU A 346 15.20 20.98 2.66
C GLU A 346 14.70 19.57 2.96
N PRO A 347 15.59 18.64 3.36
CA PRO A 347 15.16 17.32 3.81
C PRO A 347 14.14 17.41 4.94
N LEU A 348 13.09 16.59 4.84
CA LEU A 348 12.09 16.42 5.86
C LEU A 348 12.40 15.20 6.72
N TYR A 349 12.31 15.38 8.03
CA TYR A 349 12.45 14.35 9.03
C TYR A 349 11.08 14.09 9.66
N PRO A 350 10.59 12.83 9.64
CA PRO A 350 9.60 12.40 10.61
C PRO A 350 10.04 12.74 12.04
N PHE A 351 9.10 13.22 12.85
CA PHE A 351 9.36 13.56 14.24
C PHE A 351 8.18 13.19 15.14
N LEU A 352 8.51 12.82 16.38
CA LEU A 352 7.56 12.40 17.39
C LEU A 352 7.74 13.23 18.67
N SER A 353 6.62 13.53 19.33
CA SER A 353 6.58 14.00 20.71
C SER A 353 5.55 13.20 21.50
N PRO A 354 5.97 12.32 22.43
CA PRO A 354 5.05 11.53 23.23
C PRO A 354 4.35 12.34 24.33
N GLY A 355 4.60 13.64 24.45
CA GLY A 355 4.09 14.47 25.53
C GLY A 355 4.74 14.16 26.89
N LEU A 356 4.34 14.92 27.91
CA LEU A 356 4.79 14.71 29.29
C LEU A 356 4.13 13.47 29.90
N HIS A 357 4.82 12.80 30.83
CA HIS A 357 4.35 11.60 31.55
C HIS A 357 3.04 11.81 32.34
N ASP A 358 2.76 13.04 32.78
CA ASP A 358 1.53 13.46 33.47
C ASP A 358 1.09 12.51 34.61
N GLY A 359 2.00 12.27 35.57
CA GLY A 359 1.71 11.40 36.73
C GLY A 359 1.38 9.95 36.36
N GLY A 360 1.75 9.50 35.15
CA GLY A 360 1.49 8.15 34.63
C GLY A 360 0.35 8.10 33.62
N ARG A 361 -0.49 9.14 33.54
CA ARG A 361 -1.66 9.21 32.65
C ARG A 361 -1.32 9.28 31.15
N ASN A 362 -0.06 9.56 30.81
CA ASN A 362 0.42 9.60 29.43
C ASN A 362 1.74 8.82 29.28
N SER A 363 1.93 7.79 30.11
CA SER A 363 3.16 6.98 30.18
C SER A 363 3.37 6.06 28.98
N THR A 364 2.31 5.73 28.24
CA THR A 364 2.38 4.84 27.08
C THR A 364 3.25 5.44 25.97
N PRO A 365 4.07 4.61 25.30
CA PRO A 365 4.96 5.08 24.25
C PRO A 365 4.20 5.40 22.96
N LEU A 366 4.75 6.34 22.19
CA LEU A 366 4.54 6.33 20.74
C LEU A 366 5.35 5.20 20.14
N ILE A 367 4.74 4.43 19.23
CA ILE A 367 5.38 3.26 18.60
C ILE A 367 5.30 3.44 17.09
N ILE A 368 6.44 3.51 16.41
CA ILE A 368 6.53 3.43 14.95
C ILE A 368 6.17 2.00 14.55
N SER A 369 5.14 1.83 13.73
CA SER A 369 4.74 0.50 13.24
C SER A 369 5.84 -0.06 12.32
N PRO A 370 6.10 -1.38 12.39
CA PRO A 370 6.94 -2.04 11.39
C PRO A 370 6.25 -1.99 10.03
N VAL A 371 7.04 -1.85 8.96
CA VAL A 371 6.57 -2.02 7.58
C VAL A 371 6.01 -3.43 7.49
N ASN A 372 4.72 -3.58 7.17
CA ASN A 372 3.96 -4.85 7.15
C ASN A 372 4.86 -6.10 7.07
N GLN A 373 5.36 -6.56 8.21
CA GLN A 373 5.88 -7.91 8.34
C GLN A 373 4.63 -8.72 8.64
N THR A 374 4.09 -9.31 7.59
CA THR A 374 3.14 -10.40 7.73
C THR A 374 3.85 -11.53 8.47
N ASP A 375 3.56 -11.66 9.76
CA ASP A 375 3.73 -12.91 10.49
C ASP A 375 2.75 -13.97 9.93
#